data_AF-A0A542B0I0-F1
#
_entry.id   AF-A0A542B0I0-F1
#
_cell.length_a   1.000
_cell.length_b   1.000
_cell.length_c   1.000
_cell.angle_alpha   90.00
_cell.angle_beta   90.00
_cell.angle_gamma   90.00
#
_symmetry.space_group_name_H-M   'P 1'
#
loop_
_entity.id
_entity.type
_entity.pdbx_description
1 polymer ?
#
loop_
_entity_poly.entity_id
_entity_poly.type
_entity_poly.pdbx_seq_one_letter_code
_entity_poly.pdbx_strand_id
1 'polypeptide(L)'
;MTKTKYPNKHFFGLLIVFLALQACEDKKEISSIDPISWESRQIDIPQNDSLASGETYLSIYSEIYSQTEHITHDLTATISMRNTSRKDTIYVERADYYATNGKLIRTYFDAPIFIAPLETIEIVIDETDKSGGTGANFVFDWQADLNTTEPVFDAVMISTSGQQGLSFTTQGIRTK
;
A
#
# COMPACT_ATOMS: atom_id res chain seq x y z
N MET A 1 67.68 -16.99 1.10
CA MET A 1 67.51 -15.72 0.36
C MET A 1 66.20 -15.79 -0.41
N THR A 2 65.08 -15.53 0.27
CA THR A 2 63.71 -15.69 -0.26
C THR A 2 63.12 -14.30 -0.48
N LYS A 3 63.00 -13.87 -1.74
CA LYS A 3 62.38 -12.59 -2.11
C LYS A 3 60.86 -12.73 -2.07
N THR A 4 60.21 -12.08 -1.12
CA THR A 4 58.75 -11.89 -1.07
C THR A 4 58.35 -10.97 -2.23
N LYS A 5 57.60 -11.51 -3.18
CA LYS A 5 57.13 -10.81 -4.38
C LYS A 5 55.84 -10.06 -4.03
N TYR A 6 55.91 -8.73 -3.92
CA TYR A 6 54.74 -7.91 -3.62
C TYR A 6 53.73 -7.95 -4.79
N PRO A 7 52.42 -8.09 -4.50
CA PRO A 7 51.39 -8.06 -5.54
C PRO A 7 51.37 -6.70 -6.26
N ASN A 8 51.15 -6.77 -7.57
CA ASN A 8 51.25 -5.64 -8.50
C ASN A 8 50.16 -4.60 -8.20
N LYS A 9 50.51 -3.31 -8.06
CA LYS A 9 49.56 -2.22 -7.74
C LYS A 9 48.36 -2.15 -8.69
N HIS A 10 48.54 -2.57 -9.94
CA HIS A 10 47.48 -2.65 -10.95
C HIS A 10 46.41 -3.71 -10.63
N PHE A 11 46.78 -4.78 -9.92
CA PHE A 11 45.85 -5.84 -9.51
C PHE A 11 44.87 -5.34 -8.44
N PHE A 12 45.36 -4.53 -7.50
CA PHE A 12 44.52 -3.92 -6.46
C PHE A 12 43.55 -2.87 -7.04
N GLY A 13 43.99 -2.10 -8.04
CA GLY A 13 43.13 -1.16 -8.77
C GLY A 13 42.00 -1.85 -9.54
N LEU A 14 42.30 -2.97 -10.21
CA LEU A 14 41.29 -3.76 -10.94
C LEU A 14 40.22 -4.36 -10.00
N LEU A 15 40.60 -4.78 -8.79
CA LEU A 15 39.68 -5.34 -7.81
C LEU A 15 38.68 -4.28 -7.29
N ILE A 16 39.12 -3.04 -7.08
CA ILE A 16 38.26 -1.94 -6.62
C ILE A 16 37.25 -1.53 -7.70
N VAL A 17 37.65 -1.50 -8.97
CA VAL A 17 36.75 -1.20 -10.09
C VAL A 17 35.69 -2.30 -10.25
N PHE A 18 36.05 -3.56 -10.03
CA PHE A 18 35.10 -4.68 -10.10
C PHE A 18 34.06 -4.65 -8.96
N LEU A 19 34.46 -4.25 -7.75
CA LEU A 19 33.54 -4.07 -6.61
C LEU A 19 32.58 -2.89 -6.80
N ALA A 20 33.01 -1.81 -7.46
CA ALA A 20 32.15 -0.65 -7.74
C ALA A 20 31.03 -0.95 -8.75
N LEU A 21 31.22 -1.94 -9.63
CA LEU A 21 30.21 -2.34 -10.62
C LEU A 21 29.10 -3.24 -10.06
N GLN A 22 29.21 -3.71 -8.82
CA GLN A 22 28.17 -4.52 -8.16
C GLN A 22 27.26 -3.72 -7.21
N ALA A 23 27.47 -2.40 -7.08
CA ALA A 23 26.69 -1.56 -6.17
C ALA A 23 25.35 -1.05 -6.75
N CYS A 24 24.96 -1.53 -7.93
CA CYS A 24 23.64 -1.20 -8.50
C CYS A 24 22.61 -2.17 -7.91
N GLU A 25 22.10 -1.81 -6.74
CA GLU A 25 20.92 -2.46 -6.18
C GLU A 25 19.69 -1.81 -6.81
N ASP A 26 19.12 -2.49 -7.81
CA ASP A 26 17.83 -2.09 -8.36
C ASP A 26 16.81 -2.12 -7.22
N LYS A 27 16.23 -0.95 -6.89
CA LYS A 27 15.10 -0.87 -5.98
C LYS A 27 13.98 -1.72 -6.59
N LYS A 28 13.82 -2.95 -6.10
CA LYS A 28 12.62 -3.73 -6.39
C LYS A 28 11.43 -2.84 -6.04
N GLU A 29 10.63 -2.51 -7.04
CA GLU A 29 9.28 -2.04 -6.75
C GLU A 29 8.63 -3.14 -5.92
N ILE A 30 8.32 -2.81 -4.66
CA ILE A 30 7.57 -3.69 -3.80
C ILE A 30 6.18 -3.71 -4.43
N SER A 31 5.99 -4.67 -5.33
CA SER A 31 4.80 -4.83 -6.13
C SER A 31 3.71 -5.30 -5.20
N SER A 32 2.83 -4.40 -4.74
CA SER A 32 1.47 -4.82 -4.44
C SER A 32 0.94 -5.51 -5.69
N ILE A 33 0.46 -6.74 -5.59
CA ILE A 33 -0.33 -7.33 -6.66
C ILE A 33 -1.58 -6.47 -6.76
N ASP A 34 -1.55 -5.51 -7.67
CA ASP A 34 -2.69 -4.67 -7.96
C ASP A 34 -3.38 -5.29 -9.17
N PRO A 35 -4.41 -6.13 -8.97
CA PRO A 35 -5.11 -6.77 -10.08
C PRO A 35 -5.89 -5.74 -10.92
N ILE A 36 -5.98 -4.48 -10.47
CA ILE A 36 -6.78 -3.43 -11.07
C ILE A 36 -5.89 -2.48 -11.86
N SER A 37 -6.19 -2.31 -13.15
CA SER A 37 -5.68 -1.17 -13.92
C SER A 37 -6.48 0.06 -13.55
N TRP A 38 -5.89 0.94 -12.73
CA TRP A 38 -6.51 2.21 -12.33
C TRP A 38 -6.89 3.07 -13.53
N GLU A 39 -6.08 3.05 -14.59
CA GLU A 39 -6.29 3.82 -15.82
C GLU A 39 -7.63 3.47 -16.49
N SER A 40 -8.04 2.21 -16.42
CA SER A 40 -9.32 1.76 -16.98
C SER A 40 -10.55 2.27 -16.23
N ARG A 41 -10.35 2.80 -15.01
CA ARG A 41 -11.40 3.29 -14.12
C ARG A 41 -11.40 4.81 -13.97
N GLN A 42 -10.37 5.49 -14.49
CA GLN A 42 -10.26 6.92 -14.42
C GLN A 42 -11.44 7.60 -15.10
N ILE A 43 -11.96 8.65 -14.47
CA ILE A 43 -13.08 9.43 -14.97
C ILE A 43 -12.91 10.90 -14.58
N ASP A 44 -13.28 11.80 -15.49
CA ASP A 44 -13.51 13.18 -15.11
C ASP A 44 -14.80 13.24 -14.30
N ILE A 45 -14.71 13.55 -13.01
CA ILE A 45 -15.90 13.66 -12.16
C ILE A 45 -16.84 14.70 -12.78
N PRO A 46 -18.12 14.34 -13.02
CA PRO A 46 -19.09 15.31 -13.51
C PRO A 46 -19.12 16.54 -12.59
N GLN A 47 -18.90 17.73 -13.14
CA GLN A 47 -19.11 18.97 -12.40
C GLN A 47 -20.62 19.14 -12.15
N ASN A 48 -21.08 18.51 -11.07
CA ASN A 48 -22.44 18.64 -10.58
C ASN A 48 -22.34 19.22 -9.16
N ASP A 49 -23.05 20.32 -8.91
CA ASP A 49 -23.05 21.02 -7.61
C ASP A 49 -23.65 20.17 -6.46
N SER A 50 -24.01 18.92 -6.72
CA SER A 50 -24.66 17.98 -5.78
C SER A 50 -23.73 16.93 -5.18
N LEU A 51 -22.44 16.94 -5.54
CA LEU A 51 -21.45 16.02 -4.96
C LEU A 51 -20.92 16.56 -3.63
N ALA A 52 -20.96 15.73 -2.60
CA ALA A 52 -20.30 15.97 -1.33
C ALA A 52 -18.96 15.26 -1.30
N SER A 53 -17.92 15.99 -0.91
CA SER A 53 -16.60 15.43 -0.65
C SER A 53 -16.52 14.86 0.77
N GLY A 54 -15.65 13.87 0.94
CA GLY A 54 -15.30 13.32 2.24
C GLY A 54 -13.89 12.76 2.25
N GLU A 55 -13.38 12.57 3.46
CA GLU A 55 -12.10 11.92 3.71
C GLU A 55 -12.31 10.77 4.69
N THR A 56 -11.73 9.61 4.41
CA THR A 56 -11.79 8.45 5.30
C THR A 56 -10.39 7.94 5.60
N TYR A 57 -10.10 7.78 6.90
CA TYR A 57 -8.88 7.16 7.41
C TYR A 57 -9.11 5.68 7.72
N LEU A 58 -8.25 4.79 7.23
CA LEU A 58 -8.30 3.36 7.48
C LEU A 58 -6.97 2.86 8.03
N SER A 59 -6.97 2.32 9.25
CA SER A 59 -5.77 1.67 9.80
C SER A 59 -5.55 0.31 9.16
N ILE A 60 -4.31 0.00 8.80
CA ILE A 60 -3.91 -1.33 8.33
C ILE A 60 -2.57 -1.74 8.95
N TYR A 61 -2.24 -3.01 8.88
CA TYR A 61 -1.04 -3.54 9.54
C TYR A 61 -0.35 -4.48 8.56
N SER A 62 0.86 -4.12 8.13
CA SER A 62 1.77 -5.03 7.41
C SER A 62 2.40 -6.04 8.36
N GLU A 63 2.51 -5.69 9.64
CA GLU A 63 3.01 -6.55 10.69
C GLU A 63 2.31 -6.26 12.03
N ILE A 64 2.26 -7.26 12.92
CA ILE A 64 1.68 -7.13 14.27
C ILE A 64 2.61 -7.72 15.32
N TYR A 65 2.75 -7.04 16.46
CA TYR A 65 3.56 -7.52 17.58
C TYR A 65 3.01 -8.82 18.16
N SER A 66 3.93 -9.69 18.58
CA SER A 66 3.61 -10.95 19.23
C SER A 66 4.58 -11.24 20.35
N GLN A 67 4.08 -11.68 21.51
CA GLN A 67 4.86 -12.00 22.72
C GLN A 67 5.61 -10.80 23.35
N THR A 68 6.40 -10.05 22.58
CA THR A 68 7.20 -8.89 23.02
C THR A 68 7.23 -7.80 21.95
N GLU A 69 7.77 -6.63 22.28
CA GLU A 69 7.98 -5.50 21.35
C GLU A 69 9.09 -5.76 20.31
N HIS A 70 9.80 -6.89 20.38
CA HIS A 70 10.90 -7.23 19.47
C HIS A 70 10.52 -8.31 18.45
N ILE A 71 9.30 -8.83 18.52
CA ILE A 71 8.84 -9.92 17.68
C ILE A 71 7.55 -9.48 17.00
N THR A 72 7.53 -9.53 15.67
CA THR A 72 6.36 -9.26 14.85
C THR A 72 6.06 -10.44 13.94
N HIS A 73 4.80 -10.54 13.50
CA HIS A 73 4.36 -11.42 12.41
C HIS A 73 3.93 -10.58 11.23
N ASP A 74 4.38 -10.97 10.04
CA ASP A 74 4.01 -10.33 8.79
C ASP A 74 2.57 -10.71 8.40
N LEU A 75 1.88 -9.79 7.74
CA LEU A 75 0.48 -9.89 7.38
C LEU A 75 0.27 -9.51 5.91
N THR A 76 -0.55 -10.26 5.19
CA THR A 76 -1.18 -9.77 3.96
C THR A 76 -2.37 -8.90 4.36
N ALA A 77 -2.44 -7.68 3.82
CA ALA A 77 -3.59 -6.79 4.03
C ALA A 77 -4.40 -6.67 2.74
N THR A 78 -5.70 -6.96 2.82
CA THR A 78 -6.67 -6.70 1.75
C THR A 78 -7.52 -5.52 2.16
N ILE A 79 -7.42 -4.42 1.43
CA ILE A 79 -8.15 -3.19 1.65
C ILE A 79 -9.30 -3.14 0.65
N SER A 80 -10.54 -3.05 1.12
CA SER A 80 -11.72 -2.97 0.26
C SER A 80 -12.29 -1.56 0.24
N MET A 81 -12.56 -1.06 -0.95
CA MET A 81 -13.33 0.16 -1.23
C MET A 81 -14.67 -0.26 -1.80
N ARG A 82 -15.77 -0.03 -1.08
CA ARG A 82 -17.09 -0.57 -1.41
C ARG A 82 -18.10 0.53 -1.68
N ASN A 83 -18.83 0.39 -2.79
CA ASN A 83 -20.05 1.15 -3.00
C ASN A 83 -21.25 0.38 -2.46
N THR A 84 -21.89 0.90 -1.42
CA THR A 84 -23.07 0.25 -0.81
C THR A 84 -24.39 0.68 -1.46
N SER A 85 -24.36 1.66 -2.37
CA SER A 85 -25.52 2.09 -3.13
C SER A 85 -25.92 1.03 -4.15
N ARG A 86 -27.23 0.84 -4.31
CA ARG A 86 -27.81 -0.08 -5.31
C ARG A 86 -28.01 0.56 -6.68
N LYS A 87 -27.84 1.87 -6.79
CA LYS A 87 -28.22 2.64 -7.97
C LYS A 87 -27.15 3.62 -8.41
N ASP A 88 -26.52 4.29 -7.46
CA ASP A 88 -25.69 5.44 -7.73
C ASP A 88 -24.21 5.07 -7.68
N THR A 89 -23.44 5.66 -8.59
CA THR A 89 -21.98 5.50 -8.65
C THR A 89 -21.33 6.47 -7.69
N ILE A 90 -20.25 6.06 -7.04
CA ILE A 90 -19.43 6.91 -6.17
C ILE A 90 -18.03 7.05 -6.76
N TYR A 91 -17.28 8.04 -6.30
CA TYR A 91 -15.97 8.36 -6.82
C TYR A 91 -14.94 8.36 -5.68
N VAL A 92 -13.78 7.79 -5.92
CA VAL A 92 -12.61 7.92 -5.04
C VAL A 92 -11.56 8.70 -5.81
N GLU A 93 -11.16 9.84 -5.26
CA GLU A 93 -10.25 10.78 -5.92
C GLU A 93 -8.80 10.36 -5.73
N ARG A 94 -8.50 9.81 -4.55
CA ARG A 94 -7.14 9.52 -4.13
C ARG A 94 -7.10 8.40 -3.10
N ALA A 95 -6.07 7.56 -3.17
CA ALA A 95 -5.76 6.56 -2.16
C ALA A 95 -4.28 6.62 -1.79
N ASP A 96 -3.98 7.16 -0.62
CA ASP A 96 -2.63 7.31 -0.10
C ASP A 96 -2.33 6.30 1.00
N TYR A 97 -1.19 5.63 0.90
CA TYR A 97 -0.68 4.65 1.87
C TYR A 97 0.48 5.23 2.67
N TYR A 98 0.34 5.30 4.00
CA TYR A 98 1.31 5.83 4.94
C TYR A 98 1.89 4.75 5.85
N ALA A 99 3.18 4.88 6.15
CA ALA A 99 3.88 4.06 7.13
C ALA A 99 3.52 4.46 8.56
N THR A 100 3.89 3.61 9.51
CA THR A 100 3.74 3.80 10.97
C THR A 100 4.26 5.16 11.47
N ASN A 101 5.29 5.71 10.83
CA ASN A 101 5.86 7.02 11.20
C ASN A 101 5.18 8.21 10.52
N GLY A 102 4.07 7.99 9.79
CA GLY A 102 3.34 9.02 9.05
C GLY A 102 3.95 9.40 7.70
N LYS A 103 4.99 8.70 7.24
CA LYS A 103 5.57 8.96 5.92
C LYS A 103 4.72 8.33 4.82
N LEU A 104 4.39 9.10 3.79
CA LEU A 104 3.76 8.58 2.57
C LEU A 104 4.68 7.55 1.91
N ILE A 105 4.16 6.35 1.69
CA ILE A 105 4.83 5.24 1.01
C ILE A 105 4.48 5.28 -0.46
N ARG A 106 3.18 5.32 -0.77
CA ARG A 106 2.64 5.22 -2.13
C ARG A 106 1.32 5.96 -2.23
N THR A 107 1.08 6.57 -3.38
CA THR A 107 -0.26 6.96 -3.84
C THR A 107 -0.66 5.95 -4.91
N TYR A 108 -1.74 5.20 -4.69
CA TYR A 108 -2.19 4.15 -5.64
C TYR A 108 -2.81 4.75 -6.89
N PHE A 109 -3.60 5.81 -6.70
CA PHE A 109 -4.13 6.66 -7.74
C PHE A 109 -4.38 8.05 -7.15
N ASP A 110 -4.21 9.08 -7.97
CA ASP A 110 -4.51 10.49 -7.67
C ASP A 110 -5.39 11.13 -8.76
N ALA A 111 -5.87 10.31 -9.69
CA ALA A 111 -6.92 10.64 -10.64
C ALA A 111 -8.21 9.94 -10.20
N PRO A 112 -9.36 10.64 -10.21
CA PRO A 112 -10.61 10.05 -9.76
C PRO A 112 -10.99 8.77 -10.50
N ILE A 113 -11.37 7.77 -9.73
CA ILE A 113 -11.93 6.52 -10.23
C ILE A 113 -13.39 6.41 -9.81
N PHE A 114 -14.20 5.72 -10.62
CA PHE A 114 -15.57 5.36 -10.23
C PHE A 114 -15.62 3.99 -9.55
N ILE A 115 -16.59 3.82 -8.65
CA ILE A 115 -17.00 2.53 -8.09
C ILE A 115 -18.50 2.36 -8.39
N ALA A 116 -18.82 1.38 -9.25
CA ALA A 116 -20.19 1.14 -9.69
C ALA A 116 -21.10 0.68 -8.53
N PRO A 117 -22.43 0.76 -8.67
CA PRO A 117 -23.35 0.31 -7.62
C PRO A 117 -23.07 -1.13 -7.18
N LEU A 118 -22.95 -1.34 -5.87
CA LEU A 118 -22.61 -2.64 -5.25
C LEU A 118 -21.23 -3.22 -5.64
N GLU A 119 -20.38 -2.46 -6.32
CA GLU A 119 -19.02 -2.87 -6.64
C GLU A 119 -18.08 -2.73 -5.45
N THR A 120 -17.11 -3.64 -5.37
CA THR A 120 -15.96 -3.57 -4.47
C THR A 120 -14.69 -3.56 -5.31
N ILE A 121 -13.79 -2.65 -4.99
CA ILE A 121 -12.43 -2.58 -5.52
C ILE A 121 -11.46 -2.85 -4.38
N GLU A 122 -10.39 -3.59 -4.63
CA GLU A 122 -9.46 -4.02 -3.58
C GLU A 122 -8.02 -3.59 -3.88
N ILE A 123 -7.29 -3.22 -2.84
CA ILE A 123 -5.82 -3.10 -2.87
C ILE A 123 -5.28 -4.23 -1.99
N VAL A 124 -4.29 -4.96 -2.49
CA VAL A 124 -3.62 -6.02 -1.73
C VAL A 124 -2.18 -5.63 -1.43
N ILE A 125 -1.84 -5.57 -0.14
CA ILE A 125 -0.48 -5.43 0.36
C ILE A 125 0.04 -6.83 0.67
N ASP A 126 1.06 -7.27 -0.07
CA ASP A 126 1.66 -8.59 0.09
C ASP A 126 2.30 -8.75 1.48
N GLU A 127 2.27 -9.97 2.04
CA GLU A 127 2.93 -10.32 3.31
C GLU A 127 4.42 -9.90 3.34
N THR A 128 5.09 -9.92 2.20
CA THR A 128 6.50 -9.52 2.11
C THR A 128 6.73 -8.00 2.12
N ASP A 129 5.68 -7.19 1.95
CA ASP A 129 5.75 -5.73 2.00
C ASP A 129 5.64 -5.22 3.45
N LYS A 130 6.81 -5.05 4.07
CA LYS A 130 6.94 -4.51 5.44
C LYS A 130 7.00 -2.98 5.49
N SER A 131 6.82 -2.28 4.38
CA SER A 131 7.01 -0.82 4.33
C SER A 131 6.02 -0.05 5.23
N GLY A 132 4.85 -0.64 5.50
CA GLY A 132 3.85 -0.08 6.42
C GLY A 132 4.24 -0.12 7.90
N GLY A 133 4.91 -1.20 8.31
CA GLY A 133 5.17 -1.51 9.71
C GLY A 133 3.91 -1.84 10.53
N THR A 134 3.99 -1.63 11.84
CA THR A 134 2.98 -2.04 12.82
C THR A 134 1.83 -1.05 13.05
N GLY A 135 1.72 0.01 12.27
CA GLY A 135 0.71 1.07 12.46
C GLY A 135 0.46 1.87 11.18
N ALA A 136 0.48 1.18 10.04
CA ALA A 136 0.28 1.78 8.74
C ALA A 136 -1.18 2.23 8.54
N ASN A 137 -1.44 3.06 7.54
CA ASN A 137 -2.80 3.53 7.25
C ASN A 137 -2.99 3.97 5.81
N PHE A 138 -4.25 3.96 5.39
CA PHE A 138 -4.72 4.60 4.18
C PHE A 138 -5.52 5.85 4.50
N VAL A 139 -5.38 6.86 3.63
CA VAL A 139 -6.28 8.01 3.54
C VAL A 139 -6.92 8.00 2.17
N PHE A 140 -8.25 8.06 2.15
CA PHE A 140 -9.05 8.11 0.94
C PHE A 140 -9.78 9.44 0.85
N ASP A 141 -9.55 10.15 -0.24
CA ASP A 141 -10.39 11.28 -0.63
C ASP A 141 -11.46 10.77 -1.60
N TRP A 142 -12.71 11.14 -1.37
CA TRP A 142 -13.83 10.60 -2.14
C TRP A 142 -14.95 11.62 -2.33
N GLN A 143 -15.78 11.37 -3.34
CA GLN A 143 -17.00 12.14 -3.61
C GLN A 143 -18.19 11.22 -3.85
N ALA A 144 -19.34 11.59 -3.29
CA ALA A 144 -20.61 10.92 -3.52
C ALA A 144 -21.74 11.97 -3.61
N ASP A 145 -22.83 11.65 -4.31
CA ASP A 145 -24.02 12.50 -4.31
C ASP A 145 -24.59 12.61 -2.89
N LEU A 146 -25.09 13.80 -2.51
CA LEU A 146 -25.71 14.06 -1.20
C LEU A 146 -26.83 13.07 -0.82
N ASN A 147 -27.50 12.46 -1.80
CA ASN A 147 -28.57 11.49 -1.57
C ASN A 147 -28.10 10.02 -1.67
N THR A 148 -26.81 9.79 -1.90
CA THR A 148 -26.19 8.47 -2.02
C THR A 148 -25.50 8.07 -0.71
N THR A 149 -25.26 6.78 -0.52
CA THR A 149 -24.46 6.28 0.59
C THR A 149 -22.98 6.57 0.38
N GLU A 150 -22.29 6.91 1.45
CA GLU A 150 -20.83 7.09 1.43
C GLU A 150 -20.12 5.76 1.11
N PRO A 151 -18.92 5.80 0.49
CA PRO A 151 -18.08 4.61 0.35
C PRO A 151 -17.78 4.00 1.72
N VAL A 152 -17.79 2.67 1.76
CA VAL A 152 -17.31 1.92 2.93
C VAL A 152 -15.90 1.43 2.64
N PHE A 153 -14.99 1.77 3.56
CA PHE A 153 -13.61 1.31 3.53
C PHE A 153 -13.38 0.33 4.68
N ASP A 154 -12.89 -0.85 4.37
CA ASP A 154 -12.52 -1.86 5.35
C ASP A 154 -11.21 -2.52 4.96
N ALA A 155 -10.57 -3.18 5.93
CA ALA A 155 -9.46 -4.06 5.63
C ALA A 155 -9.56 -5.36 6.41
N VAL A 156 -9.02 -6.42 5.81
CA VAL A 156 -8.78 -7.70 6.45
C VAL A 156 -7.27 -7.94 6.41
N MET A 157 -6.69 -8.19 7.58
CA MET A 157 -5.30 -8.61 7.69
C MET A 157 -5.28 -10.10 8.00
N ILE A 158 -4.49 -10.87 7.25
CA ILE A 158 -4.31 -12.30 7.47
C ILE A 158 -2.83 -12.65 7.56
N SER A 159 -2.50 -13.62 8.40
CA SER A 159 -1.25 -14.38 8.27
C SER A 159 -1.56 -15.85 8.40
N THR A 160 -1.01 -16.61 7.46
CA THR A 160 -1.08 -18.07 7.44
C THR A 160 0.29 -18.69 7.71
N SER A 161 1.26 -17.87 8.13
CA SER A 161 2.61 -18.31 8.47
C SER A 161 2.62 -19.14 9.77
N GLY A 162 3.41 -20.21 9.78
CA GLY A 162 3.52 -21.09 10.95
C GLY A 162 2.32 -22.00 11.19
N GLN A 163 2.00 -22.27 12.46
CA GLN A 163 0.92 -23.19 12.87
C GLN A 163 -0.34 -22.49 13.39
N GLN A 164 -0.34 -21.15 13.46
CA GLN A 164 -1.47 -20.37 13.96
C GLN A 164 -1.86 -19.37 12.87
N GLY A 165 -3.11 -19.45 12.41
CA GLY A 165 -3.66 -18.43 11.52
C GLY A 165 -4.11 -17.21 12.32
N LEU A 166 -3.66 -16.03 11.92
CA LEU A 166 -4.13 -14.77 12.47
C LEU A 166 -5.06 -14.12 11.44
N SER A 167 -6.18 -13.60 11.89
CA SER A 167 -6.99 -12.69 11.08
C SER A 167 -7.72 -11.67 11.94
N PHE A 168 -7.78 -10.44 11.46
CA PHE A 168 -8.55 -9.37 12.06
C PHE A 168 -8.94 -8.35 11.01
N THR A 169 -9.92 -7.51 11.35
CA THR A 169 -10.42 -6.48 10.46
C THR A 169 -10.31 -5.10 11.08
N THR A 170 -10.24 -4.10 10.22
CA THR A 170 -10.39 -2.69 10.58
C THR A 170 -11.47 -2.07 9.71
N GLN A 171 -12.03 -0.97 10.19
CA GLN A 171 -13.02 -0.19 9.47
C GLN A 171 -12.54 1.25 9.38
N GLY A 172 -12.86 1.88 8.25
CA GLY A 172 -12.55 3.28 8.00
C GLY A 172 -13.34 4.20 8.94
N ILE A 173 -12.72 5.31 9.32
CA ILE A 173 -13.33 6.37 10.11
C ILE A 173 -13.33 7.62 9.24
N ARG A 174 -14.51 8.21 9.03
CA ARG A 174 -14.64 9.49 8.33
C ARG A 174 -13.96 10.60 9.15
N THR A 175 -13.05 11.34 8.53
CA THR A 175 -12.26 12.42 9.16
C THR A 175 -12.69 13.82 8.71
N LYS A 176 -13.34 13.93 7.54
CA LYS A 176 -13.99 15.13 7.00
C LYS A 176 -15.24 14.72 6.27
#